data_AF-A0A7S7TY54-F1
#
_entry.id   AF-A0A7S7TY54-F1
#
_cell.length_a   1.000
_cell.length_b   1.000
_cell.length_c   1.000
_cell.angle_alpha   90.00
_cell.angle_beta   90.00
_cell.angle_gamma   90.00
#
_symmetry.space_group_name_H-M   'P 1'
#
loop_
_entity.id
_entity.type
_entity.pdbx_description
1 polymer ?
#
loop_
_entity_poly.entity_id
_entity_poly.type
_entity_poly.pdbx_seq_one_letter_code
_entity_poly.pdbx_strand_id
1 'polypeptide(L)'
;MTLSNDLDRLRSEMQAAVKQHWKAFLFEGILLVILGIAAMIVPTFASLAVTIFLGWMFLISGIGGLIVTFWARNMPGFWWSLISAALAVLAGMVLLARPMQGVVTLTIVIGAYFVAEGVATIMYALEHRRELSGRWSWLLIAGLMDVVVAFFIVAGLPESAGWAIGLLVGLNLMFGGATLIGMALAARNT
;
A
#
# COMPACT_ATOMS: atom_id res chain seq x y z
N MET A 1 8.32 -3.37 35.49
CA MET A 1 7.19 -2.50 35.89
C MET A 1 7.18 -1.14 35.19
N THR A 2 8.21 -0.76 34.41
CA THR A 2 8.26 0.53 33.68
C THR A 2 7.57 0.50 32.32
N LEU A 3 7.71 -0.59 31.56
CA LEU A 3 7.19 -0.69 30.19
C LEU A 3 5.64 -0.59 30.09
N SER A 4 4.91 -1.13 31.06
CA SER A 4 3.44 -1.05 31.10
C SER A 4 2.97 0.40 31.28
N ASN A 5 3.64 1.15 32.16
CA ASN A 5 3.27 2.53 32.45
C ASN A 5 3.56 3.45 31.25
N ASP A 6 4.64 3.20 30.50
CA ASP A 6 4.93 3.95 29.27
C ASP A 6 3.92 3.67 28.14
N LEU A 7 3.49 2.41 28.00
CA LEU A 7 2.44 2.03 27.04
C LEU A 7 1.10 2.69 27.37
N ASP A 8 0.73 2.72 28.65
CA ASP A 8 -0.50 3.37 29.11
C ASP A 8 -0.44 4.91 28.92
N ARG A 9 0.75 5.51 29.06
CA ARG A 9 0.96 6.94 28.82
C ARG A 9 0.86 7.28 27.34
N LEU A 10 1.54 6.55 26.47
CA LEU A 10 1.45 6.71 25.01
C LEU A 10 0.02 6.53 24.51
N ARG A 11 -0.71 5.55 25.06
CA ARG A 11 -2.11 5.31 24.73
C ARG A 11 -3.01 6.48 25.13
N SER A 12 -2.81 7.04 26.33
CA SER A 12 -3.61 8.17 26.81
C SER A 12 -3.29 9.47 26.06
N GLU A 13 -2.03 9.70 25.69
CA GLU A 13 -1.62 10.83 24.83
C GLU A 13 -2.20 10.71 23.42
N MET A 14 -2.16 9.52 22.81
CA MET A 14 -2.83 9.25 21.53
C MET A 14 -4.34 9.48 21.62
N GLN A 15 -4.99 8.99 22.67
CA GLN A 15 -6.43 9.19 22.87
C GLN A 15 -6.79 10.67 23.04
N ALA A 16 -5.99 11.43 23.78
CA ALA A 16 -6.17 12.88 23.92
C ALA A 16 -5.99 13.61 22.59
N ALA A 17 -4.97 13.25 21.80
CA ALA A 17 -4.71 13.84 20.49
C ALA A 17 -5.84 13.57 19.48
N VAL A 18 -6.35 12.32 19.44
CA VAL A 18 -7.48 11.94 18.58
C VAL A 18 -8.77 12.63 19.04
N LYS A 19 -9.02 12.72 20.35
CA LYS A 19 -10.20 13.41 20.90
C LYS A 19 -10.17 14.91 20.63
N GLN A 20 -9.00 15.54 20.67
CA GLN A 20 -8.84 16.96 20.36
C GLN A 20 -9.07 17.25 18.86
N HIS A 21 -8.72 16.32 17.98
CA HIS A 21 -8.83 16.49 16.51
C HIS A 21 -9.90 15.60 15.86
N TRP A 22 -10.85 15.07 16.62
CA TRP A 22 -11.81 14.05 16.15
C TRP A 22 -12.59 14.48 14.89
N LYS A 23 -12.89 15.78 14.75
CA LYS A 23 -13.54 16.34 13.55
C LYS A 23 -12.65 16.28 12.31
N ALA A 24 -11.34 16.49 12.46
CA ALA A 24 -10.38 16.38 11.36
C ALA A 24 -10.24 14.92 10.91
N PHE A 25 -10.11 13.99 11.86
CA PHE A 25 -10.10 12.55 11.58
C PHE A 25 -11.39 12.06 10.89
N LEU A 26 -12.55 12.57 11.32
CA LEU A 26 -13.84 12.24 10.70
C LEU A 26 -13.93 12.80 9.27
N PHE A 27 -13.52 14.05 9.06
CA PHE A 27 -13.51 14.67 7.73
C PHE A 27 -12.56 13.94 6.77
N GLU A 28 -11.34 13.62 7.23
CA GLU A 28 -10.36 12.84 6.47
C GLU A 28 -10.90 11.45 6.13
N GLY A 29 -11.52 10.77 7.10
CA GLY A 29 -12.16 9.47 6.87
C GLY A 29 -13.29 9.52 5.84
N ILE A 30 -14.17 10.52 5.91
CA ILE A 30 -15.24 10.74 4.92
C ILE A 30 -14.66 11.02 3.54
N LEU A 31 -13.62 11.87 3.46
CA LEU A 31 -12.95 12.22 2.21
C LEU A 31 -12.33 10.97 1.56
N LEU A 32 -11.68 10.11 2.35
CA LEU A 32 -11.11 8.84 1.90
C LEU A 32 -12.18 7.86 1.41
N VAL A 33 -13.32 7.76 2.09
CA VAL A 33 -14.44 6.92 1.63
C VAL A 33 -15.00 7.41 0.30
N ILE A 34 -15.19 8.72 0.13
CA ILE A 34 -15.67 9.31 -1.13
C ILE A 34 -14.64 9.08 -2.25
N LEU A 35 -13.36 9.29 -1.99
CA LEU A 35 -12.27 8.98 -2.92
C LEU A 35 -12.23 7.49 -3.28
N GLY A 36 -12.47 6.60 -2.30
CA GLY A 36 -12.52 5.16 -2.51
C GLY A 36 -13.69 4.74 -3.41
N ILE A 37 -14.89 5.27 -3.17
CA ILE A 37 -16.07 5.04 -4.01
C ILE A 37 -15.83 5.60 -5.43
N ALA A 38 -15.28 6.81 -5.54
CA ALA A 38 -14.94 7.41 -6.84
C ALA A 38 -13.90 6.56 -7.60
N ALA A 39 -12.93 5.98 -6.89
CA ALA A 39 -11.93 5.10 -7.46
C ALA A 39 -12.50 3.77 -7.97
N MET A 40 -13.57 3.25 -7.34
CA MET A 40 -14.28 2.06 -7.82
C MET A 40 -15.18 2.36 -9.04
N ILE A 41 -15.77 3.56 -9.12
CA ILE A 41 -16.63 3.96 -10.24
C ILE A 41 -15.82 4.31 -11.49
N VAL A 42 -14.64 4.91 -11.32
CA VAL A 42 -13.74 5.20 -12.45
C VAL A 42 -12.32 4.66 -12.20
N PRO A 43 -12.15 3.33 -12.34
CA PRO A 43 -10.90 2.67 -12.01
C PRO A 43 -9.71 3.18 -12.82
N THR A 44 -9.93 3.59 -14.07
CA THR A 44 -8.88 4.13 -14.94
C THR A 44 -8.28 5.43 -14.39
N PHE A 45 -9.10 6.33 -13.85
CA PHE A 45 -8.59 7.58 -13.26
C PHE A 45 -7.87 7.32 -11.94
N ALA A 46 -8.36 6.38 -11.12
CA ALA A 46 -7.68 5.99 -9.89
C ALA A 46 -6.31 5.35 -10.17
N SER A 47 -6.25 4.42 -11.12
CA SER A 47 -4.99 3.79 -11.55
C SER A 47 -3.99 4.81 -12.08
N LEU A 48 -4.46 5.79 -12.86
CA LEU A 48 -3.66 6.92 -13.32
C LEU A 48 -3.17 7.80 -12.17
N ALA A 49 -4.04 8.18 -11.25
CA ALA A 49 -3.69 9.01 -10.10
C ALA A 49 -2.62 8.31 -9.24
N VAL A 50 -2.77 7.02 -8.99
CA VAL A 50 -1.82 6.18 -8.26
C VAL A 50 -0.48 6.13 -8.98
N THR A 51 -0.49 5.92 -10.31
CA THR A 51 0.72 5.89 -11.12
C THR A 51 1.47 7.22 -11.09
N ILE A 52 0.75 8.34 -11.20
CA ILE A 52 1.31 9.68 -11.13
C ILE A 52 1.87 9.95 -9.73
N PHE A 53 1.12 9.59 -8.69
CA PHE A 53 1.54 9.75 -7.29
C PHE A 53 2.83 8.95 -7.00
N LEU A 54 2.88 7.68 -7.41
CA LEU A 54 4.09 6.85 -7.33
C LEU A 54 5.24 7.49 -8.13
N GLY A 55 4.99 7.98 -9.34
CA GLY A 55 6.01 8.67 -10.15
C GLY A 55 6.65 9.85 -9.41
N TRP A 56 5.85 10.66 -8.72
CA TRP A 56 6.33 11.74 -7.87
C TRP A 56 7.11 11.24 -6.65
N MET A 57 6.62 10.21 -5.96
CA MET A 57 7.36 9.62 -4.82
C MET A 57 8.74 9.11 -5.25
N PHE A 58 8.82 8.41 -6.38
CA PHE A 58 10.09 7.92 -6.94
C PHE A 58 11.04 9.05 -7.33
N LEU A 59 10.51 10.13 -7.93
CA LEU A 59 11.32 11.31 -8.25
C LEU A 59 11.86 12.01 -7.01
N ILE A 60 11.00 12.29 -6.03
CA ILE A 60 11.39 13.00 -4.80
C ILE A 60 12.41 12.17 -4.02
N SER A 61 12.14 10.87 -3.83
CA SER A 61 13.07 9.96 -3.15
C SER A 61 14.37 9.77 -3.91
N GLY A 62 14.34 9.68 -5.25
CA GLY A 62 15.53 9.58 -6.08
C GLY A 62 16.38 10.84 -6.04
N ILE A 63 15.78 12.03 -6.17
CA ILE A 63 16.49 13.31 -6.07
C ILE A 63 17.09 13.47 -4.68
N GLY A 64 16.32 13.20 -3.62
CA GLY A 64 16.82 13.20 -2.24
C GLY A 64 17.97 12.22 -2.05
N GLY A 65 17.84 11.00 -2.59
CA GLY A 65 18.87 9.97 -2.56
C GLY A 65 20.15 10.40 -3.29
N LEU A 66 20.04 11.10 -4.42
CA LEU A 66 21.20 11.66 -5.13
C LEU A 66 21.90 12.70 -4.26
N ILE A 67 21.15 13.64 -3.67
CA ILE A 67 21.70 14.68 -2.79
C ILE A 67 22.47 14.04 -1.61
N VAL A 68 21.85 13.07 -0.93
CA VAL A 68 22.46 12.35 0.20
C VAL A 68 23.69 11.58 -0.25
N THR A 69 23.63 10.91 -1.41
CA THR A 69 24.76 10.17 -1.98
C THR A 69 25.94 11.09 -2.29
N PHE A 70 25.68 12.30 -2.81
CA PHE A 70 26.72 13.30 -3.04
C PHE A 70 27.35 13.81 -1.73
N TRP A 71 26.57 13.96 -0.66
CA TRP A 71 27.06 14.36 0.67
C TRP A 71 27.84 13.23 1.37
N ALA A 72 27.37 11.99 1.27
CA ALA A 72 27.95 10.81 1.91
C ALA A 72 28.99 10.09 1.05
N ARG A 73 29.73 10.81 0.20
CA ARG A 73 30.68 10.26 -0.79
C ARG A 73 31.75 9.33 -0.22
N ASN A 74 32.07 9.48 1.07
CA ASN A 74 33.09 8.70 1.78
C ASN A 74 32.54 7.43 2.45
N MET A 75 31.24 7.14 2.37
CA MET A 75 30.66 5.94 2.96
C MET A 75 30.86 4.70 2.05
N PRO A 76 31.20 3.53 2.62
CA PRO A 76 31.21 2.29 1.86
C PRO A 76 29.80 1.99 1.34
N GLY A 77 29.68 1.74 0.03
CA GLY A 77 28.39 1.55 -0.65
C GLY A 77 27.92 2.71 -1.54
N PHE A 78 28.73 3.77 -1.70
CA PHE A 78 28.44 4.93 -2.56
C PHE A 78 27.89 4.55 -3.95
N TRP A 79 28.55 3.62 -4.64
CA TRP A 79 28.13 3.19 -5.99
C TRP A 79 26.74 2.56 -6.01
N TRP A 80 26.40 1.77 -4.99
CA TRP A 80 25.09 1.14 -4.90
C TRP A 80 23.99 2.17 -4.61
N SER A 81 24.28 3.13 -3.73
CA SER A 81 23.38 4.26 -3.43
C SER A 81 23.17 5.17 -4.65
N LEU A 82 24.23 5.42 -5.44
CA LEU A 82 24.13 6.24 -6.65
C LEU A 82 23.27 5.57 -7.71
N ILE A 83 23.47 4.27 -7.92
CA ILE A 83 22.69 3.48 -8.88
C ILE A 83 21.21 3.43 -8.44
N SER A 84 20.93 3.15 -7.16
CA SER A 84 19.55 3.07 -6.67
C SER A 84 18.83 4.41 -6.77
N ALA A 85 19.50 5.52 -6.41
CA ALA A 85 18.94 6.86 -6.52
C ALA A 85 18.70 7.26 -7.98
N ALA A 86 19.65 6.97 -8.89
CA ALA A 86 19.48 7.21 -10.32
C ALA A 86 18.34 6.38 -10.92
N LEU A 87 18.22 5.10 -10.54
CA LEU A 87 17.11 4.25 -10.95
C LEU A 87 15.78 4.77 -10.45
N ALA A 88 15.70 5.25 -9.20
CA ALA A 88 14.49 5.85 -8.66
C ALA A 88 14.06 7.11 -9.44
N VAL A 89 15.01 8.00 -9.77
CA VAL A 89 14.72 9.18 -10.62
C VAL A 89 14.24 8.76 -12.00
N LEU A 90 14.92 7.81 -12.64
CA LEU A 90 14.53 7.32 -13.98
C LEU A 90 13.16 6.66 -13.96
N ALA A 91 12.89 5.80 -12.99
CA ALA A 91 11.60 5.14 -12.82
C ALA A 91 10.48 6.17 -12.64
N GLY A 92 10.68 7.15 -11.75
CA GLY A 92 9.71 8.22 -11.52
C GLY A 92 9.48 9.07 -12.78
N MET A 93 10.54 9.41 -13.51
CA MET A 93 10.44 10.16 -14.77
C MET A 93 9.67 9.38 -15.84
N VAL A 94 9.93 8.07 -15.99
CA VAL A 94 9.20 7.22 -16.95
C VAL A 94 7.72 7.10 -16.58
N LEU A 95 7.42 6.91 -15.29
CA LEU A 95 6.05 6.85 -14.78
C LEU A 95 5.27 8.14 -15.08
N LEU A 96 5.89 9.31 -14.90
CA LEU A 96 5.26 10.60 -15.19
C LEU A 96 5.18 10.94 -16.69
N ALA A 97 6.19 10.56 -17.47
CA ALA A 97 6.21 10.82 -18.91
C ALA A 97 5.20 9.96 -19.68
N ARG A 98 4.97 8.71 -19.22
CA ARG A 98 4.03 7.77 -19.85
C ARG A 98 3.18 7.05 -18.80
N PRO A 99 2.25 7.75 -18.13
CA PRO A 99 1.41 7.16 -17.07
C PRO A 99 0.54 6.01 -17.59
N MET A 100 0.06 6.14 -18.83
CA MET A 100 -0.11 5.06 -19.83
C MET A 100 0.46 3.69 -19.47
N GLN A 101 1.75 3.59 -19.73
CA GLN A 101 2.56 2.39 -19.62
C GLN A 101 2.92 2.10 -18.17
N GLY A 102 2.97 3.14 -17.33
CA GLY A 102 3.13 3.03 -15.89
C GLY A 102 2.04 2.18 -15.24
N VAL A 103 0.76 2.40 -15.57
CA VAL A 103 -0.36 1.59 -15.06
C VAL A 103 -0.17 0.12 -15.41
N VAL A 104 0.12 -0.19 -16.68
CA VAL A 104 0.33 -1.59 -17.12
C VAL A 104 1.50 -2.24 -16.38
N THR A 105 2.61 -1.51 -16.23
CA THR A 105 3.80 -2.01 -15.53
C THR A 105 3.50 -2.27 -14.07
N LEU A 106 2.80 -1.35 -13.40
CA LEU A 106 2.38 -1.52 -12.01
C LEU A 106 1.42 -2.70 -11.85
N THR A 107 0.50 -2.91 -12.78
CA THR A 107 -0.41 -4.07 -12.76
C THR A 107 0.36 -5.38 -12.84
N ILE A 108 1.37 -5.46 -13.73
CA ILE A 108 2.22 -6.66 -13.85
C ILE A 108 2.98 -6.93 -12.55
N VAL A 109 3.57 -5.89 -11.95
CA VAL A 109 4.30 -6.00 -10.69
C VAL A 109 3.38 -6.47 -9.57
N ILE A 110 2.18 -5.90 -9.46
CA ILE A 110 1.17 -6.29 -8.48
C ILE A 110 0.70 -7.74 -8.72
N GLY A 111 0.46 -8.13 -9.98
CA GLY A 111 0.09 -9.50 -10.32
C GLY A 111 1.18 -10.50 -9.92
N ALA A 112 2.45 -10.18 -10.18
CA ALA A 112 3.57 -11.01 -9.75
C ALA A 112 3.68 -11.10 -8.22
N TYR A 113 3.42 -10.00 -7.50
CA TYR A 113 3.37 -9.98 -6.04
C TYR A 113 2.28 -10.91 -5.50
N PHE A 114 1.06 -10.84 -6.01
CA PHE A 114 -0.03 -11.75 -5.60
C PHE A 114 0.29 -13.22 -5.89
N VAL A 115 0.96 -13.53 -7.01
CA VAL A 115 1.44 -14.90 -7.27
C VAL A 115 2.44 -15.34 -6.19
N ALA A 116 3.44 -14.51 -5.89
CA ALA A 116 4.45 -14.83 -4.90
C ALA A 116 3.87 -14.97 -3.48
N GLU A 117 2.95 -14.08 -3.10
CA GLU A 117 2.24 -14.11 -1.82
C GLU A 117 1.34 -15.35 -1.71
N GLY A 118 0.58 -15.67 -2.75
CA GLY A 118 -0.26 -16.87 -2.80
C GLY A 118 0.59 -18.15 -2.64
N VAL A 119 1.72 -18.24 -3.35
CA VAL A 119 2.65 -19.37 -3.22
C VAL A 119 3.25 -19.44 -1.82
N ALA A 120 3.71 -18.32 -1.25
CA ALA A 120 4.27 -18.27 0.09
C ALA A 120 3.24 -18.69 1.16
N THR A 121 2.00 -18.23 1.02
CA THR A 121 0.89 -18.55 1.93
C THR A 121 0.53 -20.03 1.85
N ILE A 122 0.51 -20.62 0.65
CA ILE A 122 0.29 -22.06 0.45
C ILE A 122 1.42 -22.86 1.10
N MET A 123 2.69 -22.49 0.88
CA MET A 123 3.83 -23.16 1.51
C MET A 123 3.76 -23.09 3.04
N TYR A 124 3.48 -21.91 3.59
CA TYR A 124 3.36 -21.70 5.03
C TYR A 124 2.24 -22.54 5.65
N ALA A 125 1.08 -22.61 4.96
CA ALA A 125 -0.01 -23.47 5.37
C ALA A 125 0.43 -24.95 5.37
N LEU A 126 1.08 -25.44 4.32
CA LEU A 126 1.54 -26.83 4.23
C LEU A 126 2.54 -27.20 5.33
N GLU A 127 3.43 -26.27 5.69
CA GLU A 127 4.46 -26.45 6.71
C GLU A 127 3.87 -26.50 8.14
N HIS A 128 2.88 -25.65 8.44
CA HIS A 128 2.28 -25.55 9.79
C HIS A 128 0.96 -26.34 9.94
N ARG A 129 0.74 -27.37 9.12
CA ARG A 129 -0.51 -28.16 9.09
C ARG A 129 -0.90 -28.81 10.41
N ARG A 130 0.05 -29.02 11.33
CA ARG A 130 -0.15 -29.72 12.61
C ARG A 130 -0.44 -28.80 13.81
N GLU A 131 -0.10 -27.52 13.73
CA GLU A 131 -0.22 -26.58 14.87
C GLU A 131 -1.45 -25.65 14.76
N LEU A 132 -2.04 -25.50 13.57
CA LEU A 132 -3.09 -24.51 13.29
C LEU A 132 -4.43 -25.14 12.86
N SER A 133 -4.84 -26.23 13.51
CA SER A 133 -6.00 -27.08 13.14
C SER A 133 -7.34 -26.36 12.96
N GLY A 134 -7.52 -25.14 13.49
CA GLY A 134 -8.72 -24.30 13.26
C GLY A 134 -8.58 -23.19 12.19
N ARG A 135 -7.35 -22.78 11.84
CA ARG A 135 -7.09 -21.64 10.92
C ARG A 135 -6.46 -22.06 9.59
N TRP A 136 -5.97 -23.29 9.51
CA TRP A 136 -5.27 -23.82 8.34
C TRP A 136 -6.11 -23.78 7.05
N SER A 137 -7.38 -24.18 7.12
CA SER A 137 -8.27 -24.13 5.96
C SER A 137 -8.52 -22.70 5.47
N TRP A 138 -8.60 -21.72 6.39
CA TRP A 138 -8.75 -20.31 6.02
C TRP A 138 -7.50 -19.75 5.33
N LEU A 139 -6.30 -20.14 5.79
CA LEU A 139 -5.04 -19.75 5.16
C LEU A 139 -4.88 -20.34 3.76
N LEU A 140 -5.27 -21.61 3.56
CA LEU A 140 -5.27 -22.21 2.22
C LEU A 140 -6.26 -21.55 1.27
N ILE A 141 -7.47 -21.22 1.75
CA ILE A 141 -8.47 -20.51 0.93
C ILE A 141 -7.95 -19.13 0.56
N ALA A 142 -7.33 -18.40 1.49
CA ALA A 142 -6.72 -17.10 1.21
C ALA A 142 -5.62 -17.21 0.13
N GLY A 143 -4.65 -18.11 0.30
CA GLY A 143 -3.58 -18.30 -0.69
C GLY A 143 -4.09 -18.75 -2.06
N LEU A 144 -5.12 -19.60 -2.11
CA LEU A 144 -5.76 -19.98 -3.37
C LEU A 144 -6.49 -18.79 -4.03
N MET A 145 -7.19 -17.98 -3.23
CA MET A 145 -7.85 -16.77 -3.71
C MET A 145 -6.85 -15.77 -4.29
N ASP A 146 -5.69 -15.58 -3.64
CA ASP A 146 -4.64 -14.69 -4.15
C ASP A 146 -4.11 -15.17 -5.52
N VAL A 147 -3.89 -16.47 -5.68
CA VAL A 147 -3.48 -17.06 -6.97
C VAL A 147 -4.56 -16.89 -8.05
N VAL A 148 -5.83 -17.10 -7.70
CA VAL A 148 -6.95 -16.92 -8.63
C VAL A 148 -7.07 -15.45 -9.05
N VAL A 149 -6.99 -14.52 -8.10
CA VAL A 149 -7.00 -13.07 -8.36
C VAL A 149 -5.82 -12.69 -9.27
N ALA A 150 -4.63 -13.18 -8.97
CA ALA A 150 -3.45 -12.92 -9.80
C ALA A 150 -3.63 -13.45 -11.23
N PHE A 151 -4.17 -14.66 -11.38
CA PHE A 151 -4.48 -15.25 -12.69
C PHE A 151 -5.48 -14.40 -13.47
N PHE A 152 -6.57 -13.94 -12.84
CA PHE A 152 -7.55 -13.04 -13.47
C PHE A 152 -6.93 -11.70 -13.89
N ILE A 153 -6.05 -11.13 -13.05
CA ILE A 153 -5.36 -9.88 -13.35
C ILE A 153 -4.45 -10.06 -14.57
N VAL A 154 -3.63 -11.13 -14.60
CA VAL A 154 -2.67 -11.37 -15.68
C VAL A 154 -3.34 -11.80 -16.98
N ALA A 155 -4.37 -12.66 -16.92
CA ALA A 155 -5.08 -13.16 -18.11
C ALA A 155 -5.95 -12.09 -18.80
N GLY A 156 -6.35 -11.03 -18.07
CA GLY A 156 -7.14 -9.92 -18.61
C GLY A 156 -6.34 -8.76 -19.20
N LEU A 157 -5.00 -8.83 -19.22
CA LEU A 157 -4.17 -7.75 -19.74
C LEU A 157 -4.42 -7.56 -21.25
N PRO A 158 -4.58 -6.32 -21.77
CA PRO A 158 -4.36 -5.03 -21.10
C PRO A 158 -5.62 -4.37 -20.49
N GLU A 159 -6.83 -4.87 -20.77
CA GLU A 159 -8.10 -4.33 -20.28
C GLU A 159 -8.21 -4.41 -18.74
N SER A 160 -7.59 -5.42 -18.11
CA SER A 160 -7.58 -5.60 -16.66
C SER A 160 -6.74 -4.58 -15.89
N ALA A 161 -5.73 -4.00 -16.55
CA ALA A 161 -4.82 -3.03 -15.94
C ALA A 161 -5.53 -1.74 -15.55
N GLY A 162 -6.56 -1.35 -16.31
CA GLY A 162 -7.35 -0.16 -16.05
C GLY A 162 -8.15 -0.25 -14.76
N TRP A 163 -8.63 -1.45 -14.39
CA TRP A 163 -9.52 -1.62 -13.25
C TRP A 163 -8.93 -2.25 -12.00
N ALA A 164 -7.95 -3.14 -12.12
CA ALA A 164 -7.40 -3.85 -10.96
C ALA A 164 -6.76 -2.92 -9.93
N ILE A 165 -5.93 -1.95 -10.37
CA ILE A 165 -5.26 -1.00 -9.46
C ILE A 165 -6.28 -0.06 -8.82
N GLY A 166 -7.17 0.53 -9.62
CA GLY A 166 -8.20 1.44 -9.14
C GLY A 166 -9.13 0.78 -8.11
N LEU A 167 -9.48 -0.49 -8.31
CA LEU A 167 -10.33 -1.24 -7.40
C LEU A 167 -9.59 -1.62 -6.10
N LEU A 168 -8.34 -2.09 -6.19
CA LEU A 168 -7.50 -2.37 -5.01
C LEU A 168 -7.29 -1.11 -4.15
N VAL A 169 -6.98 0.01 -4.79
CA VAL A 169 -6.78 1.29 -4.11
C VAL A 169 -8.09 1.85 -3.57
N GLY A 170 -9.18 1.75 -4.34
CA GLY A 170 -10.51 2.15 -3.90
C GLY A 170 -10.96 1.40 -2.65
N LEU A 171 -10.77 0.07 -2.63
CA LEU A 171 -11.03 -0.75 -1.44
C LEU A 171 -10.15 -0.33 -0.26
N ASN A 172 -8.84 -0.14 -0.46
CA ASN A 172 -7.93 0.27 0.61
C ASN A 172 -8.34 1.63 1.21
N LEU A 173 -8.66 2.61 0.37
CA LEU A 173 -9.17 3.93 0.79
C LEU A 173 -10.50 3.82 1.55
N MET A 174 -11.41 2.96 1.11
CA MET A 174 -12.67 2.70 1.82
C MET A 174 -12.43 2.09 3.20
N PHE A 175 -11.57 1.06 3.30
CA PHE A 175 -11.24 0.44 4.58
C PHE A 175 -10.50 1.41 5.51
N GLY A 176 -9.54 2.17 4.99
CA GLY A 176 -8.81 3.19 5.75
C GLY A 176 -9.74 4.29 6.25
N GLY A 177 -10.61 4.81 5.38
CA GLY A 177 -11.61 5.82 5.73
C GLY A 177 -12.63 5.30 6.75
N ALA A 178 -13.15 4.08 6.58
CA ALA A 178 -14.03 3.44 7.55
C ALA A 178 -13.36 3.26 8.92
N THR A 179 -12.07 2.90 8.92
CA THR A 179 -11.28 2.75 10.16
C THR A 179 -11.10 4.09 10.86
N LEU A 180 -10.77 5.16 10.13
CA LEU A 180 -10.63 6.52 10.68
C LEU A 180 -11.97 7.04 11.23
N ILE A 181 -13.08 6.80 10.53
CA ILE A 181 -14.43 7.13 11.00
C ILE A 181 -14.74 6.36 12.29
N GLY A 182 -14.43 5.06 12.33
CA GLY A 182 -14.62 4.22 13.52
C GLY A 182 -13.83 4.73 14.74
N MET A 183 -12.56 5.10 14.54
CA MET A 183 -11.72 5.68 15.60
C MET A 183 -12.24 7.05 16.06
N ALA A 184 -12.66 7.92 15.12
CA ALA A 184 -13.22 9.23 15.44
C ALA A 184 -14.54 9.13 16.23
N LEU A 185 -15.41 8.18 15.86
CA LEU A 185 -16.67 7.91 16.58
C LEU A 185 -16.42 7.28 17.96
N ALA A 186 -15.44 6.37 18.07
CA ALA A 186 -15.05 5.79 19.35
C ALA A 186 -14.48 6.86 20.30
N ALA A 187 -13.62 7.76 19.79
CA ALA A 187 -13.05 8.87 20.55
C ALA A 187 -14.07 9.94 20.96
N ARG A 188 -15.19 10.06 20.23
CA ARG A 188 -16.34 10.90 20.65
C ARG A 188 -17.09 10.30 21.85
N ASN A 189 -17.15 8.97 21.93
CA ASN A 189 -17.96 8.24 22.90
C ASN A 189 -17.23 7.90 24.22
N THR A 190 -15.93 8.17 24.30
CA THR A 190 -15.10 8.14 25.53
C THR A 190 -14.73 9.56 25.96
#